data_AF-A0A1F6ETV3-F1
#
_entry.id   AF-A0A1F6ETV3-F1
#
_cell.length_a   1.000
_cell.length_b   1.000
_cell.length_c   1.000
_cell.angle_alpha   90.00
_cell.angle_beta   90.00
_cell.angle_gamma   90.00
#
_symmetry.space_group_name_H-M   'P 1'
#
loop_
_entity.id
_entity.type
_entity.pdbx_description
1 polymer ?
#
loop_
_entity_poly.entity_id
_entity_poly.type
_entity_poly.pdbx_seq_one_letter_code
_entity_poly.pdbx_strand_id
1 'polypeptide(L)'
;MTKEFLDSQLLKSAWIRNSARDFSFGKTPSTKPIETDEFGTKYLCGEMPVNLPGNVAASLRFERRILKDTRNQLFFSYTSPVDPTDVAKFFFRAENPRTFVLAHRHVDRKYRRKGIGSSLLKISEEWFHSLARVSGEPVTIIISIAQPAVMRWALSNGYDVEKADREMLDSILNESEKFVLEDTTSTLPGEEYVFHESSVKAVRLEFKKVLTSDT
;
A
#
# COMPACT_ATOMS: atom_id res chain seq x y z
N MET A 1 19.73 -1.64 9.37
CA MET A 1 19.43 -0.71 8.26
C MET A 1 18.90 0.55 8.90
N THR A 2 19.67 1.63 8.86
CA THR A 2 19.27 2.89 9.48
C THR A 2 18.17 3.52 8.64
N LYS A 3 17.20 4.15 9.32
CA LYS A 3 16.14 4.98 8.72
C LYS A 3 16.70 5.95 7.66
N GLU A 4 17.91 6.46 7.91
CA GLU A 4 18.68 7.37 7.05
C GLU A 4 19.04 6.81 5.65
N PHE A 5 19.22 5.49 5.49
CA PHE A 5 19.60 4.91 4.19
C PHE A 5 18.42 4.86 3.21
N LEU A 6 17.22 4.51 3.70
CA LEU A 6 16.01 4.51 2.89
C LEU A 6 15.60 5.94 2.53
N ASP A 7 15.62 6.84 3.52
CA ASP A 7 15.19 8.24 3.33
C ASP A 7 16.12 8.98 2.32
N SER A 8 17.44 8.75 2.33
CA SER A 8 18.38 9.51 1.47
C SER A 8 18.43 9.10 0.00
N GLN A 9 18.19 7.82 -0.32
CA GLN A 9 18.29 7.28 -1.69
C GLN A 9 16.94 7.30 -2.44
N LEU A 10 15.82 7.02 -1.75
CA LEU A 10 14.50 6.90 -2.39
C LEU A 10 13.90 8.26 -2.74
N LEU A 11 13.99 9.25 -1.84
CA LEU A 11 13.51 10.63 -2.06
C LEU A 11 14.13 11.31 -3.29
N LYS A 12 15.33 10.89 -3.69
CA LYS A 12 16.05 11.45 -4.84
C LYS A 12 15.77 10.72 -6.14
N SER A 13 15.16 9.55 -6.10
CA SER A 13 15.01 8.69 -7.27
C SER A 13 14.14 9.35 -8.34
N ALA A 14 14.72 9.59 -9.52
CA ALA A 14 14.05 10.28 -10.62
C ALA A 14 12.77 9.55 -11.08
N TRP A 15 12.72 8.22 -10.90
CA TRP A 15 11.57 7.42 -11.31
C TRP A 15 10.31 7.71 -10.46
N ILE A 16 10.44 7.97 -9.15
CA ILE A 16 9.28 8.35 -8.31
C ILE A 16 8.68 9.65 -8.84
N ARG A 17 9.51 10.71 -8.95
CA ARG A 17 9.04 12.02 -9.42
C ARG A 17 8.48 11.97 -10.84
N ASN A 18 9.18 11.32 -11.76
CA ASN A 18 8.75 11.25 -13.16
C ASN A 18 7.44 10.47 -13.30
N SER A 19 7.30 9.34 -12.61
CA SER A 19 6.09 8.52 -12.71
C SER A 19 4.88 9.16 -12.01
N ALA A 20 5.07 9.84 -10.88
CA ALA A 20 4.01 10.64 -10.25
C ALA A 20 3.56 11.80 -11.17
N ARG A 21 4.52 12.45 -11.83
CA ARG A 21 4.23 13.50 -12.82
C ARG A 21 3.46 12.97 -14.03
N ASP A 22 3.90 11.86 -14.60
CA ASP A 22 3.22 11.24 -15.74
C ASP A 22 1.79 10.81 -15.35
N PHE A 23 1.61 10.28 -14.13
CA PHE A 23 0.28 9.99 -13.58
C PHE A 23 -0.59 11.26 -13.47
N SER A 24 -0.05 12.33 -12.88
CA SER A 24 -0.79 13.59 -12.68
C SER A 24 -1.26 14.23 -13.99
N PHE A 25 -0.52 14.04 -15.08
CA PHE A 25 -0.88 14.55 -16.40
C PHE A 25 -1.68 13.54 -17.25
N GLY A 26 -2.13 12.43 -16.66
CA GLY A 26 -2.87 11.40 -17.38
C GLY A 26 -2.06 10.70 -18.48
N LYS A 27 -0.72 10.79 -18.44
CA LYS A 27 0.14 10.19 -19.44
C LYS A 27 0.29 8.69 -19.19
N THR A 28 0.33 7.94 -20.28
CA THR A 28 0.82 6.56 -20.26
C THR A 28 2.29 6.57 -19.83
N PRO A 29 2.74 5.64 -18.97
CA PRO A 29 4.15 5.51 -18.66
C PRO A 29 4.99 5.42 -19.94
N SER A 30 6.12 6.14 -19.99
CA SER A 30 7.02 6.17 -21.15
C SER A 30 7.74 4.84 -21.42
N THR A 31 7.62 3.90 -20.48
CA THR A 31 8.17 2.55 -20.54
C THR A 31 7.30 1.62 -21.38
N LYS A 32 7.91 0.62 -22.02
CA LYS A 32 7.16 -0.41 -22.77
C LYS A 32 6.19 -1.17 -21.85
N PRO A 33 5.01 -1.59 -22.35
CA PRO A 33 4.16 -2.53 -21.63
C PRO A 33 4.94 -3.79 -21.25
N ILE A 34 4.72 -4.29 -20.04
CA ILE A 34 5.26 -5.59 -19.58
C ILE A 34 4.24 -6.72 -19.75
N GLU A 35 2.95 -6.40 -19.76
CA GLU A 35 1.86 -7.35 -19.88
C GLU A 35 0.62 -6.61 -20.39
N THR A 36 -0.12 -7.24 -21.31
CA THR A 36 -1.43 -6.77 -21.75
C THR A 36 -2.38 -7.96 -21.72
N ASP A 37 -3.47 -7.83 -20.98
CA ASP A 37 -4.46 -8.90 -20.79
C ASP A 37 -5.90 -8.36 -20.91
N GLU A 38 -6.87 -9.19 -20.55
CA GLU A 38 -8.28 -8.83 -20.61
C GLU A 38 -8.69 -7.72 -19.63
N PHE A 39 -7.89 -7.47 -18.58
CA PHE A 39 -8.15 -6.46 -17.56
C PHE A 39 -7.51 -5.11 -17.92
N GLY A 40 -6.37 -5.11 -18.62
CA GLY A 40 -5.73 -3.89 -19.10
C GLY A 40 -4.27 -4.05 -19.48
N THR A 41 -3.54 -2.93 -19.49
CA THR A 41 -2.12 -2.90 -19.85
C THR A 41 -1.30 -2.51 -18.64
N LYS A 42 -0.31 -3.33 -18.30
CA LYS A 42 0.62 -3.15 -17.19
C LYS A 42 1.96 -2.63 -17.70
N TYR A 43 2.52 -1.65 -16.98
CA TYR A 43 3.76 -0.95 -17.30
C TYR A 43 4.70 -0.99 -16.10
N LEU A 44 5.99 -1.26 -16.33
CA LEU A 44 7.03 -1.13 -15.32
C LEU A 44 7.49 0.32 -15.25
N CYS A 45 7.08 1.05 -14.22
CA CYS A 45 7.35 2.48 -14.06
C CYS A 45 8.69 2.77 -13.37
N GLY A 46 9.22 1.82 -12.61
CA GLY A 46 10.53 1.92 -11.97
C GLY A 46 10.98 0.59 -11.39
N GLU A 47 12.28 0.33 -11.44
CA GLU A 47 12.91 -0.81 -10.79
C GLU A 47 14.28 -0.37 -10.26
N MET A 48 14.61 -0.79 -9.04
CA MET A 48 15.95 -0.58 -8.50
C MET A 48 16.36 -1.72 -7.57
N PRO A 49 17.64 -2.13 -7.60
CA PRO A 49 18.17 -3.09 -6.65
C PRO A 49 18.19 -2.48 -5.24
N VAL A 50 17.82 -3.26 -4.25
CA VAL A 50 17.83 -2.90 -2.83
C VAL A 50 18.34 -4.06 -2.00
N ASN A 51 18.89 -3.75 -0.83
CA ASN A 51 19.19 -4.76 0.19
C ASN A 51 18.16 -4.63 1.30
N LEU A 52 17.41 -5.68 1.59
CA LEU A 52 16.42 -5.72 2.67
C LEU A 52 17.07 -6.16 4.00
N PRO A 53 16.40 -5.94 5.15
CA PRO A 53 16.89 -6.40 6.45
C PRO A 53 17.22 -7.90 6.43
N GLY A 54 18.42 -8.25 6.92
CA GLY A 54 18.98 -9.60 6.80
C GLY A 54 19.83 -9.83 5.55
N ASN A 55 20.28 -8.77 4.88
CA ASN A 55 21.12 -8.81 3.67
C ASN A 55 20.48 -9.60 2.53
N VAL A 56 19.16 -9.51 2.41
CA VAL A 56 18.41 -10.16 1.34
C VAL A 56 18.43 -9.22 0.14
N ALA A 57 19.14 -9.62 -0.91
CA ALA A 57 19.12 -8.92 -2.18
C ALA A 57 17.69 -8.98 -2.76
N ALA A 58 17.17 -7.84 -3.19
CA ALA A 58 15.85 -7.72 -3.78
C ALA A 58 15.83 -6.62 -4.85
N SER A 59 14.77 -6.58 -5.65
CA SER A 59 14.44 -5.44 -6.50
C SER A 59 13.18 -4.77 -5.96
N LEU A 60 13.25 -3.47 -5.71
CA LEU A 60 12.06 -2.64 -5.55
C LEU A 60 11.48 -2.37 -6.93
N ARG A 61 10.21 -2.73 -7.14
CA ARG A 61 9.49 -2.52 -8.39
C ARG A 61 8.26 -1.66 -8.16
N PHE A 62 8.05 -0.72 -9.08
CA PHE A 62 6.82 0.04 -9.18
C PHE A 62 6.19 -0.19 -10.55
N GLU A 63 4.96 -0.69 -10.54
CA GLU A 63 4.22 -1.05 -11.75
C GLU A 63 2.87 -0.34 -11.74
N ARG A 64 2.43 0.12 -12.90
CA ARG A 64 1.12 0.74 -13.09
C ARG A 64 0.34 -0.06 -14.11
N ARG A 65 -0.88 -0.44 -13.78
CA ARG A 65 -1.83 -1.03 -14.74
C ARG A 65 -2.92 -0.01 -15.03
N ILE A 66 -3.14 0.22 -16.31
CA ILE A 66 -4.25 1.04 -16.83
C ILE A 66 -5.31 0.05 -17.31
N LEU A 67 -6.46 0.06 -16.64
CA LEU A 67 -7.59 -0.79 -16.98
C LEU A 67 -8.28 -0.30 -18.25
N LYS A 68 -9.06 -1.17 -18.90
CA LYS A 68 -9.80 -0.82 -20.13
C LYS A 68 -10.75 0.36 -19.96
N ASP A 69 -11.28 0.55 -18.76
CA ASP A 69 -12.13 1.69 -18.40
C ASP A 69 -11.34 2.89 -17.87
N THR A 70 -10.03 2.95 -18.13
CA THR A 70 -9.08 4.01 -17.76
C THR A 70 -8.74 4.11 -16.26
N ARG A 71 -9.34 3.27 -15.41
CA ARG A 71 -8.96 3.22 -13.98
C ARG A 71 -7.52 2.76 -13.81
N ASN A 72 -6.89 3.23 -12.75
CA ASN A 72 -5.49 2.97 -12.48
C ASN A 72 -5.30 2.04 -11.28
N GLN A 73 -4.36 1.14 -11.44
CA GLN A 73 -3.90 0.22 -10.41
C GLN A 73 -2.39 0.40 -10.23
N LEU A 74 -1.95 0.57 -9.00
CA LEU A 74 -0.56 0.84 -8.64
C LEU A 74 -0.02 -0.33 -7.82
N PHE A 75 1.11 -0.89 -8.22
CA PHE A 75 1.74 -2.01 -7.54
C PHE A 75 3.14 -1.60 -7.09
N PHE A 76 3.41 -1.78 -5.81
CA PHE A 76 4.74 -1.63 -5.23
C PHE A 76 5.15 -2.99 -4.68
N SER A 77 6.30 -3.51 -5.09
CA SER A 77 6.76 -4.80 -4.59
C SER A 77 8.26 -4.84 -4.36
N TYR A 78 8.66 -5.74 -3.46
CA TYR A 78 10.01 -6.25 -3.40
C TYR A 78 10.00 -7.65 -4.01
N THR A 79 10.77 -7.87 -5.07
CA THR A 79 10.98 -9.19 -5.68
C THR A 79 12.35 -9.74 -5.31
N SER A 80 12.42 -11.05 -5.08
CA SER A 80 13.71 -11.73 -4.89
C SER A 80 14.30 -12.09 -6.27
N PRO A 81 15.62 -11.96 -6.48
CA PRO A 81 16.24 -12.44 -7.72
C PRO A 81 16.37 -13.97 -7.76
N VAL A 82 16.26 -14.65 -6.61
CA VAL A 82 16.45 -16.11 -6.47
C VAL A 82 15.12 -16.85 -6.36
N ASP A 83 14.06 -16.15 -5.96
CA ASP A 83 12.74 -16.71 -5.70
C ASP A 83 11.71 -15.91 -6.50
N PRO A 84 10.93 -16.54 -7.40
CA PRO A 84 9.96 -15.83 -8.22
C PRO A 84 8.81 -15.24 -7.40
N THR A 85 8.70 -15.56 -6.11
CA THR A 85 7.68 -14.98 -5.23
C THR A 85 8.04 -13.57 -4.76
N ASP A 86 7.02 -12.71 -4.70
CA ASP A 86 7.13 -11.37 -4.13
C ASP A 86 7.49 -11.48 -2.63
N VAL A 87 8.61 -10.89 -2.20
CA VAL A 87 8.99 -10.75 -0.78
C VAL A 87 7.91 -9.95 -0.04
N ALA A 88 7.44 -8.87 -0.66
CA ALA A 88 6.29 -8.10 -0.24
C ALA A 88 5.65 -7.42 -1.45
N LYS A 89 4.33 -7.21 -1.40
CA LYS A 89 3.56 -6.57 -2.47
C LYS A 89 2.41 -5.77 -1.91
N PHE A 90 2.31 -4.51 -2.33
CA PHE A 90 1.19 -3.62 -2.05
C PHE A 90 0.52 -3.28 -3.38
N PHE A 91 -0.81 -3.33 -3.38
CA PHE A 91 -1.65 -3.00 -4.53
C PHE A 91 -2.65 -1.93 -4.12
N PHE A 92 -2.55 -0.77 -4.77
CA PHE A 92 -3.47 0.34 -4.60
C PHE A 92 -4.38 0.46 -5.81
N ARG A 93 -5.68 0.61 -5.56
CA ARG A 93 -6.67 0.99 -6.57
C ARG A 93 -6.92 2.48 -6.48
N ALA A 94 -6.85 3.19 -7.61
CA ALA A 94 -7.25 4.58 -7.68
C ALA A 94 -8.79 4.65 -7.78
N GLU A 95 -9.44 5.22 -6.77
CA GLU A 95 -10.88 5.53 -6.83
C GLU A 95 -11.12 6.79 -7.66
N ASN A 96 -10.22 7.75 -7.53
CA ASN A 96 -10.13 8.95 -8.35
C ASN A 96 -8.65 9.39 -8.42
N PRO A 97 -8.29 10.47 -9.14
CA PRO A 97 -6.89 10.91 -9.24
C PRO A 97 -6.21 11.25 -7.91
N ARG A 98 -6.97 11.38 -6.81
CA ARG A 98 -6.53 11.82 -5.49
C ARG A 98 -6.70 10.82 -4.37
N THR A 99 -7.49 9.78 -4.58
CA THR A 99 -7.90 8.85 -3.52
C THR A 99 -7.52 7.44 -3.93
N PHE A 100 -6.70 6.80 -3.10
CA PHE A 100 -6.12 5.50 -3.37
C PHE A 100 -6.44 4.54 -2.23
N VAL A 101 -7.02 3.40 -2.55
CA VAL A 101 -7.35 2.35 -1.59
C VAL A 101 -6.31 1.25 -1.68
N LEU A 102 -5.65 0.93 -0.56
CA LEU A 102 -4.77 -0.25 -0.45
C LEU A 102 -5.63 -1.52 -0.47
N ALA A 103 -5.88 -2.02 -1.66
CA ALA A 103 -6.78 -3.15 -1.91
C ALA A 103 -6.13 -4.50 -1.58
N HIS A 104 -4.81 -4.63 -1.70
CA HIS A 104 -4.11 -5.84 -1.30
C HIS A 104 -2.73 -5.55 -0.71
N ARG A 105 -2.39 -6.30 0.34
CA ARG A 105 -1.12 -6.20 1.04
C ARG A 105 -0.61 -7.58 1.41
N HIS A 106 0.58 -7.91 0.95
CA HIS A 106 1.24 -9.16 1.26
C HIS A 106 2.69 -8.93 1.70
N VAL A 107 3.11 -9.69 2.71
CA VAL A 107 4.51 -9.88 3.08
C VAL A 107 4.68 -11.36 3.33
N ASP A 108 5.62 -11.98 2.61
CA ASP A 108 5.90 -13.40 2.76
C ASP A 108 6.29 -13.72 4.20
N ARG A 109 5.82 -14.88 4.70
CA ARG A 109 5.92 -15.27 6.10
C ARG A 109 7.36 -15.22 6.62
N LYS A 110 8.37 -15.58 5.83
CA LYS A 110 9.80 -15.59 6.23
C LYS A 110 10.39 -14.18 6.39
N TYR A 111 9.68 -13.18 5.90
CA TYR A 111 10.07 -11.76 5.91
C TYR A 111 9.20 -10.88 6.83
N ARG A 112 8.15 -11.44 7.45
CA ARG A 112 7.31 -10.72 8.43
C ARG A 112 8.10 -10.30 9.66
N ARG A 113 7.63 -9.25 10.34
CA ARG A 113 8.23 -8.65 11.55
C ARG A 113 9.66 -8.09 11.38
N LYS A 114 10.17 -8.02 10.15
CA LYS A 114 11.48 -7.41 9.81
C LYS A 114 11.38 -5.96 9.34
N GLY A 115 10.22 -5.33 9.48
CA GLY A 115 9.98 -3.95 9.01
C GLY A 115 9.77 -3.80 7.49
N ILE A 116 9.80 -4.89 6.71
CA ILE A 116 9.69 -4.86 5.25
C ILE A 116 8.37 -4.23 4.78
N GLY A 117 7.23 -4.60 5.39
CA GLY A 117 5.94 -4.00 5.04
C GLY A 117 5.87 -2.50 5.33
N SER A 118 6.42 -2.05 6.46
CA SER A 118 6.48 -0.62 6.78
C SER A 118 7.43 0.14 5.84
N SER A 119 8.54 -0.47 5.44
CA SER A 119 9.47 0.09 4.45
C SER A 119 8.79 0.27 3.10
N LEU A 120 8.07 -0.75 2.62
CA LEU A 120 7.34 -0.69 1.37
C LEU A 120 6.20 0.34 1.41
N LEU A 121 5.49 0.43 2.55
CA LEU A 121 4.48 1.47 2.77
C LEU A 121 5.08 2.86 2.61
N LYS A 122 6.18 3.17 3.31
CA LYS A 122 6.84 4.48 3.22
C LYS A 122 7.26 4.83 1.79
N ILE A 123 7.81 3.86 1.05
CA ILE A 123 8.16 4.06 -0.36
C ILE A 123 6.94 4.40 -1.20
N SER A 124 5.83 3.70 -1.00
CA SER A 124 4.59 4.03 -1.70
C SER A 124 4.05 5.40 -1.29
N GLU A 125 4.13 5.77 -0.01
CA GLU A 125 3.76 7.09 0.50
C GLU A 125 4.59 8.20 -0.12
N GLU A 126 5.89 7.99 -0.35
CA GLU A 126 6.74 8.97 -1.05
C GLU A 126 6.29 9.22 -2.48
N TRP A 127 5.81 8.19 -3.17
CA TRP A 127 5.20 8.37 -4.48
C TRP A 127 3.93 9.22 -4.40
N PHE A 128 3.07 8.98 -3.41
CA PHE A 128 1.86 9.76 -3.19
C PHE A 128 2.15 11.20 -2.74
N HIS A 129 3.16 11.43 -1.91
CA HIS A 129 3.65 12.78 -1.59
C HIS A 129 4.17 13.48 -2.84
N SER A 130 4.94 12.79 -3.69
CA SER A 130 5.38 13.37 -4.97
C SER A 130 4.20 13.71 -5.87
N LEU A 131 3.14 12.88 -5.88
CA LEU A 131 1.92 13.18 -6.61
C LEU A 131 1.24 14.43 -6.05
N ALA A 132 1.07 14.55 -4.73
CA ALA A 132 0.50 15.72 -4.07
C ALA A 132 1.27 17.00 -4.40
N ARG A 133 2.61 16.96 -4.36
CA ARG A 133 3.49 18.09 -4.71
C ARG A 133 3.37 18.53 -6.16
N VAL A 134 3.42 17.60 -7.12
CA VAL A 134 3.39 17.93 -8.56
C VAL A 134 2.07 18.59 -8.97
N SER A 135 1.00 18.18 -8.31
CA SER A 135 -0.36 18.55 -8.66
C SER A 135 -0.92 19.68 -7.78
N GLY A 136 -0.24 20.02 -6.68
CA GLY A 136 -0.62 21.10 -5.77
C GLY A 136 -1.87 20.82 -4.93
N GLU A 137 -2.34 19.58 -4.81
CA GLU A 137 -3.49 19.25 -3.95
C GLU A 137 -3.23 17.98 -3.12
N PRO A 138 -3.97 17.79 -2.00
CA PRO A 138 -3.79 16.63 -1.14
C PRO A 138 -4.10 15.31 -1.83
N VAL A 139 -3.40 14.25 -1.39
CA VAL A 139 -3.66 12.86 -1.78
C VAL A 139 -4.10 12.08 -0.55
N THR A 140 -5.19 11.31 -0.67
CA THR A 140 -5.71 10.46 0.40
C THR A 140 -5.38 9.01 0.13
N ILE A 141 -4.79 8.35 1.12
CA ILE A 141 -4.58 6.89 1.12
C ILE A 141 -5.54 6.28 2.14
N ILE A 142 -6.27 5.25 1.72
CA ILE A 142 -7.23 4.51 2.54
C ILE A 142 -6.75 3.07 2.67
N ILE A 143 -6.74 2.55 3.89
CA ILE A 143 -6.44 1.15 4.20
C ILE A 143 -7.63 0.59 4.98
N SER A 144 -8.41 -0.27 4.35
CA SER A 144 -9.56 -0.90 5.01
C SER A 144 -9.07 -2.15 5.76
N ILE A 145 -9.16 -2.15 7.09
CA ILE A 145 -8.50 -3.13 7.98
C ILE A 145 -9.52 -3.78 8.91
N ALA A 146 -9.38 -5.10 9.10
CA ALA A 146 -10.07 -5.84 10.15
C ALA A 146 -9.10 -6.38 11.22
N GLN A 147 -7.84 -6.69 10.89
CA GLN A 147 -6.96 -7.35 11.86
C GLN A 147 -6.42 -6.37 12.91
N PRO A 148 -6.57 -6.63 14.23
CA PRO A 148 -6.09 -5.72 15.28
C PRO A 148 -4.58 -5.42 15.20
N ALA A 149 -3.77 -6.43 14.88
CA ALA A 149 -2.33 -6.25 14.69
C ALA A 149 -2.01 -5.28 13.54
N VAL A 150 -2.85 -5.24 12.52
CA VAL A 150 -2.73 -4.38 11.34
C VAL A 150 -3.27 -2.98 11.63
N MET A 151 -4.33 -2.87 12.44
CA MET A 151 -4.83 -1.59 12.93
C MET A 151 -3.75 -0.87 13.74
N ARG A 152 -3.11 -1.55 14.70
CA ARG A 152 -1.97 -0.99 15.46
C ARG A 152 -0.83 -0.57 14.56
N TRP A 153 -0.51 -1.39 13.54
CA TRP A 153 0.48 -1.03 12.54
C TRP A 153 0.09 0.23 11.76
N ALA A 154 -1.15 0.37 11.28
CA ALA A 154 -1.61 1.55 10.55
C ALA A 154 -1.54 2.82 11.42
N LEU A 155 -2.00 2.75 12.67
CA LEU A 155 -1.87 3.83 13.66
C LEU A 155 -0.41 4.27 13.83
N SER A 156 0.52 3.32 13.99
CA SER A 156 1.95 3.64 14.11
C SER A 156 2.58 4.27 12.86
N ASN A 157 1.91 4.22 11.70
CA ASN A 157 2.34 4.87 10.46
C ASN A 157 1.56 6.19 10.20
N GLY A 158 0.80 6.68 11.17
CA GLY A 158 0.08 7.95 11.12
C GLY A 158 -1.23 7.90 10.33
N TYR A 159 -1.81 6.72 10.16
CA TYR A 159 -3.18 6.60 9.67
C TYR A 159 -4.14 6.69 10.86
N ASP A 160 -5.34 7.21 10.62
CA ASP A 160 -6.39 7.25 11.63
C ASP A 160 -7.76 6.90 11.01
N VAL A 161 -8.71 6.53 11.85
CA VAL A 161 -10.10 6.31 11.47
C VAL A 161 -10.90 7.60 11.56
N GLU A 162 -12.11 7.63 10.99
CA GLU A 162 -13.01 8.76 11.23
C GLU A 162 -13.42 8.83 12.70
N LYS A 163 -13.74 10.05 13.18
CA LYS A 163 -14.11 10.28 14.58
C LYS A 163 -15.29 9.38 15.02
N ALA A 164 -16.23 9.11 14.13
CA ALA A 164 -17.39 8.26 14.39
C ALA A 164 -17.00 6.79 14.65
N ASP A 165 -15.87 6.33 14.10
CA ASP A 165 -15.40 4.94 14.22
C ASP A 165 -14.40 4.75 15.36
N ARG A 166 -14.02 5.84 16.07
CA ARG A 166 -12.94 5.79 17.06
C ARG A 166 -13.28 4.92 18.26
N GLU A 167 -14.52 4.99 18.75
CA GLU A 167 -14.98 4.13 19.86
C GLU A 167 -14.95 2.65 19.46
N MET A 168 -15.36 2.33 18.23
CA MET A 168 -15.29 0.97 17.69
C MET A 168 -13.85 0.48 17.60
N LEU A 169 -12.93 1.32 17.10
CA LEU A 169 -11.51 1.00 17.05
C LEU A 169 -10.95 0.71 18.45
N ASP A 170 -11.24 1.58 19.42
CA ASP A 170 -10.72 1.45 20.78
C ASP A 170 -11.27 0.17 21.45
N SER A 171 -12.53 -0.20 21.20
CA SER A 171 -13.10 -1.47 21.67
C SER A 171 -12.39 -2.68 21.03
N ILE A 172 -12.21 -2.70 19.70
CA ILE A 172 -11.52 -3.81 19.01
C ILE A 172 -10.07 -3.98 19.52
N LEU A 173 -9.38 -2.87 19.78
CA LEU A 173 -7.98 -2.92 20.19
C LEU A 173 -7.78 -3.29 21.66
N ASN A 174 -8.67 -2.86 22.56
CA ASN A 174 -8.50 -3.02 24.00
C ASN A 174 -9.30 -4.18 24.60
N GLU A 175 -10.33 -4.65 23.90
CA GLU A 175 -11.24 -5.71 24.35
C GLU A 175 -11.32 -6.82 23.29
N SER A 176 -10.17 -7.21 22.74
CA SER A 176 -10.09 -8.13 21.60
C SER A 176 -10.76 -9.49 21.85
N GLU A 177 -10.93 -9.89 23.10
CA GLU A 177 -11.65 -11.09 23.52
C GLU A 177 -13.14 -11.04 23.20
N LYS A 178 -13.75 -9.85 23.04
CA LYS A 178 -15.15 -9.70 22.64
C LYS A 178 -15.36 -9.85 21.13
N PHE A 179 -14.28 -10.15 20.39
CA PHE A 179 -14.29 -10.18 18.95
C PHE A 179 -13.74 -11.48 18.39
N VAL A 180 -14.48 -12.08 17.45
CA VAL A 180 -14.05 -13.25 16.68
C VAL A 180 -13.51 -12.77 15.33
N LEU A 181 -12.30 -13.22 15.00
CA LEU A 181 -11.69 -12.99 13.69
C LEU A 181 -12.05 -14.17 12.79
N GLU A 182 -12.75 -13.90 11.69
CA GLU A 182 -13.00 -14.91 10.67
C GLU A 182 -12.15 -14.62 9.44
N ASP A 183 -11.27 -15.56 9.12
CA ASP A 183 -10.52 -15.56 7.87
C ASP A 183 -11.41 -16.18 6.80
N THR A 184 -12.11 -15.34 6.04
CA THR A 184 -12.93 -15.80 4.93
C THR A 184 -12.02 -16.35 3.84
N THR A 185 -11.84 -17.67 3.84
CA THR A 185 -11.01 -18.43 2.90
C THR A 185 -11.50 -18.37 1.44
N SER A 186 -12.58 -17.65 1.14
CA SER A 186 -13.13 -17.51 -0.20
C SER A 186 -12.63 -16.24 -0.91
N THR A 187 -11.56 -16.46 -1.68
CA THR A 187 -11.27 -15.86 -3.00
C THR A 187 -10.56 -14.51 -3.18
N LEU A 188 -10.35 -13.63 -2.20
CA LEU A 188 -9.41 -12.51 -2.37
C LEU A 188 -8.66 -12.18 -1.06
N PRO A 189 -7.32 -12.11 -1.05
CA PRO A 189 -6.59 -11.72 0.15
C PRO A 189 -6.89 -10.25 0.50
N GLY A 190 -7.40 -10.01 1.72
CA GLY A 190 -7.78 -8.67 2.21
C GLY A 190 -9.25 -8.47 2.54
N GLU A 191 -10.05 -9.54 2.58
CA GLU A 191 -11.47 -9.53 2.99
C GLU A 191 -11.72 -10.13 4.38
N GLU A 192 -10.71 -10.11 5.25
CA GLU A 192 -10.92 -10.53 6.65
C GLU A 192 -11.88 -9.56 7.36
N TYR A 193 -12.69 -10.10 8.28
CA TYR A 193 -13.68 -9.35 9.06
C TYR A 193 -13.52 -9.63 10.56
N VAL A 194 -13.93 -8.65 11.37
CA VAL A 194 -14.08 -8.80 12.81
C VAL A 194 -15.55 -8.92 13.17
N PHE A 195 -15.94 -9.92 13.94
CA PHE A 195 -17.30 -10.06 14.45
C PHE A 195 -17.33 -9.80 15.94
N HIS A 196 -18.30 -9.03 16.42
CA HIS A 196 -18.50 -8.84 17.86
C HIS A 196 -19.29 -10.05 18.42
N GLU A 197 -18.85 -10.67 19.51
CA GLU A 197 -19.42 -11.94 20.02
C GLU A 197 -20.93 -11.90 20.24
N SER A 198 -21.48 -10.75 20.63
CA SER A 198 -22.93 -10.57 20.84
C SER A 198 -23.71 -10.08 19.61
N SER A 199 -23.05 -9.84 18.47
CA SER A 199 -23.71 -9.36 17.25
C SER A 199 -23.10 -9.96 15.98
N VAL A 200 -23.94 -10.43 15.04
CA VAL A 200 -23.51 -10.98 13.73
C VAL A 200 -23.03 -9.88 12.75
N LYS A 201 -22.48 -8.78 13.25
CA LYS A 201 -21.99 -7.67 12.43
C LYS A 201 -20.50 -7.85 12.17
N ALA A 202 -20.17 -8.05 10.90
CA ALA A 202 -18.82 -7.97 10.39
C ALA A 202 -18.37 -6.49 10.37
N VAL A 203 -17.20 -6.20 10.96
CA VAL A 203 -16.62 -4.87 11.07
C VAL A 203 -15.29 -4.82 10.33
N ARG A 204 -15.15 -3.80 9.50
CA ARG A 204 -13.90 -3.40 8.84
C ARG A 204 -13.83 -1.89 8.92
N LEU A 205 -12.69 -1.37 9.40
CA LEU A 205 -12.50 0.07 9.59
C LEU A 205 -11.62 0.64 8.50
N GLU A 206 -11.95 1.85 8.04
CA GLU A 206 -11.16 2.58 7.06
C GLU A 206 -10.15 3.48 7.77
N PHE A 207 -8.87 3.14 7.65
CA PHE A 207 -7.77 3.96 8.10
C PHE A 207 -7.34 4.90 6.98
N LYS A 208 -7.38 6.20 7.23
CA LYS A 208 -7.10 7.25 6.24
C LYS A 208 -5.84 8.01 6.65
N LYS A 209 -5.06 8.40 5.64
CA LYS A 209 -3.95 9.33 5.78
C LYS A 209 -3.99 10.32 4.62
N VAL A 210 -3.96 11.60 4.94
CA VAL A 210 -3.96 12.69 3.96
C VAL A 210 -2.54 13.22 3.85
N LEU A 211 -1.99 13.19 2.65
CA LEU A 211 -0.66 13.69 2.32
C LEU A 211 -0.79 15.03 1.60
N THR A 212 -0.11 16.05 2.12
CA THR A 212 -0.13 17.41 1.56
C THR A 212 1.16 17.73 0.81
N SER A 213 1.17 18.84 0.08
CA SER A 213 2.31 19.33 -0.71
C SER A 213 3.47 19.86 0.13
N ASP A 214 3.23 20.21 1.40
CA ASP A 214 4.09 21.13 2.17
C ASP A 214 5.06 20.44 3.15
N THR A 215 5.02 19.11 3.20
CA THR A 215 6.00 18.25 3.90
C THR A 215 6.87 17.55 2.89
#